data_AF-A0A817FLJ8-F1
#
_entry.id   AF-A0A817FLJ8-F1
#
_cell.length_a   1.000
_cell.length_b   1.000
_cell.length_c   1.000
_cell.angle_alpha   90.00
_cell.angle_beta   90.00
_cell.angle_gamma   90.00
#
_symmetry.space_group_name_H-M   'P 1'
#
loop_
_entity.id
_entity.type
_entity.pdbx_description
1 polymer ?
#
loop_
_entity_poly.entity_id
_entity_poly.type
_entity_poly.pdbx_seq_one_letter_code
_entity_poly.pdbx_strand_id
1 'polypeptide(L)'
;MKCKSSSVENNSNEITVRLHDKVGLVNIGNTCYLSAIMQALYACTKFRMCVLNSDILSSNYELLKSLQNLFAFLALSQRSCYRPERFWLQAKPSYFERNQQQDCQEFLRHLLDTLHEEAKRTIQNEYGMLFLSSEEF
;
A
#
# COMPACT_ATOMS: atom_id res chain seq x y z
N MET A 1 -3.75 20.71 7.47
CA MET A 1 -5.15 20.24 7.50
C MET A 1 -5.26 19.09 8.50
N LYS A 2 -6.02 19.26 9.59
CA LYS A 2 -6.29 18.19 10.57
C LYS A 2 -7.40 17.29 10.00
N CYS A 3 -7.24 15.96 10.05
CA CYS A 3 -8.34 15.05 9.78
C CYS A 3 -9.42 15.30 10.84
N LYS A 4 -10.60 15.76 10.43
CA LYS A 4 -11.74 15.91 11.34
C LYS A 4 -12.15 14.49 11.77
N SER A 5 -12.06 14.22 13.07
CA SER A 5 -12.89 13.21 13.71
C SER A 5 -14.33 13.60 13.45
N SER A 6 -15.07 12.77 12.73
CA SER A 6 -16.51 12.93 12.55
C SER A 6 -17.18 12.83 13.92
N SER A 7 -17.64 13.97 14.44
CA SER A 7 -18.58 14.03 15.55
C SER A 7 -19.92 13.48 15.06
N VAL A 8 -20.33 12.33 15.58
CA VAL A 8 -21.66 11.76 15.34
C VAL A 8 -22.61 12.41 16.33
N GLU A 9 -23.60 13.14 15.82
CA GLU A 9 -24.77 13.57 16.60
C GLU A 9 -25.68 12.36 16.80
N ASN A 10 -25.98 12.03 18.06
CA ASN A 10 -26.80 10.89 18.45
C ASN A 10 -28.28 11.24 18.26
N ASN A 11 -28.96 10.57 17.33
CA ASN A 11 -30.41 10.38 17.41
C ASN A 11 -30.70 8.88 17.48
N SER A 12 -31.38 8.47 18.55
CA SER A 12 -31.56 7.08 18.94
C SER A 12 -32.61 6.38 18.08
N ASN A 13 -32.32 5.14 17.68
CA ASN A 13 -33.22 4.10 17.11
C ASN A 13 -33.18 3.82 15.60
N GLU A 14 -32.01 3.93 14.96
CA GLU A 14 -31.71 3.10 13.79
C GLU A 14 -30.44 2.29 14.08
N ILE A 15 -30.48 0.97 13.92
CA ILE A 15 -29.27 0.15 13.81
C ILE A 15 -28.62 0.59 12.50
N THR A 16 -27.83 1.66 12.57
CA THR A 16 -26.97 2.10 11.48
C THR A 16 -25.93 1.00 11.34
N VAL A 17 -26.20 0.05 10.44
CA VAL A 17 -25.16 -0.80 9.87
C VAL A 17 -24.11 0.18 9.38
N ARG A 18 -22.98 0.30 10.11
CA ARG A 18 -21.89 1.14 9.66
C ARG A 18 -21.40 0.52 8.35
N LEU A 19 -21.89 1.06 7.23
CA LEU A 19 -21.21 0.96 5.95
C LEU A 19 -19.76 1.29 6.26
N HIS A 20 -18.85 0.35 6.01
CA HIS A 20 -17.43 0.51 6.35
C HIS A 20 -16.96 1.87 5.85
N ASP A 21 -16.77 2.82 6.76
CA ASP A 21 -16.48 4.20 6.41
C ASP A 21 -15.16 4.20 5.62
N LYS A 22 -15.15 4.79 4.42
CA LYS A 22 -13.96 4.78 3.57
C LYS A 22 -12.80 5.45 4.32
N VAL A 23 -11.71 4.71 4.50
CA VAL A 23 -10.50 5.19 5.20
C VAL A 23 -9.70 6.12 4.28
N GLY A 24 -9.42 7.33 4.77
CA GLY A 24 -8.60 8.33 4.08
C GLY A 24 -7.09 8.12 4.25
N LEU A 25 -6.31 8.87 3.45
CA LEU A 25 -4.86 8.95 3.59
C LEU A 25 -4.47 10.36 4.02
N VAL A 26 -3.65 10.48 5.06
CA VAL A 26 -3.13 11.76 5.52
C VAL A 26 -2.15 12.30 4.48
N ASN A 27 -2.39 13.51 3.98
CA ASN A 27 -1.41 14.22 3.17
C ASN A 27 -0.26 14.68 4.07
N ILE A 28 0.93 14.13 3.85
CA ILE A 28 2.13 14.35 4.69
C ILE A 28 3.08 15.39 4.09
N GLY A 29 2.57 16.27 3.22
CA GLY A 29 3.32 17.36 2.59
C GLY A 29 3.46 17.13 1.10
N ASN A 30 2.58 17.75 0.30
CA ASN A 30 2.54 17.60 -1.16
C ASN A 30 2.46 16.14 -1.67
N THR A 31 1.86 15.23 -0.89
CA THR A 31 1.72 13.79 -1.24
C THR A 31 0.32 13.41 -1.72
N CYS A 32 -0.44 14.34 -2.30
CA CYS A 32 -1.76 14.04 -2.84
C CYS A 32 -1.71 13.09 -4.04
N TYR A 33 -0.63 13.15 -4.84
CA TYR A 33 -0.38 12.20 -5.93
C TYR A 33 -0.34 10.74 -5.42
N LEU A 34 0.38 10.48 -4.32
CA LEU A 34 0.43 9.15 -3.69
C LEU A 34 -0.95 8.75 -3.18
N SER A 35 -1.68 9.69 -2.56
CA SER A 35 -3.00 9.41 -2.00
C SER A 35 -3.99 9.00 -3.09
N ALA A 36 -4.00 9.70 -4.22
CA ALA A 36 -4.85 9.39 -5.37
C ALA A 36 -4.52 8.01 -5.98
N ILE A 37 -3.22 7.72 -6.18
CA ILE A 37 -2.79 6.43 -6.75
C ILE A 37 -3.12 5.27 -5.82
N MET A 38 -2.89 5.40 -4.51
CA MET A 38 -3.19 4.32 -3.55
C MET A 38 -4.69 4.01 -3.49
N GLN A 39 -5.54 5.02 -3.49
CA GLN A 39 -7.00 4.83 -3.50
C GLN A 39 -7.48 4.20 -4.82
N ALA A 40 -6.91 4.61 -5.96
CA ALA A 40 -7.22 4.01 -7.26
C ALA A 40 -6.81 2.53 -7.34
N LEU A 41 -5.59 2.19 -6.92
CA LEU A 41 -5.11 0.81 -6.88
C LEU A 41 -5.90 -0.05 -5.89
N TYR A 42 -6.27 0.50 -4.73
CA TYR A 42 -7.11 -0.20 -3.77
C TYR A 42 -8.53 -0.48 -4.31
N ALA A 43 -9.08 0.42 -5.14
CA ALA A 43 -10.38 0.20 -5.78
C ALA A 43 -10.34 -0.94 -6.82
N CYS A 44 -9.17 -1.25 -7.38
CA CYS A 44 -8.97 -2.39 -8.27
C CYS A 44 -9.04 -3.72 -7.49
N THR A 45 -10.23 -4.30 -7.36
CA THR A 45 -10.48 -5.50 -6.53
C THR A 45 -9.49 -6.64 -6.77
N LYS A 46 -9.16 -6.97 -8.02
CA LYS A 46 -8.18 -8.03 -8.32
C LYS A 46 -6.80 -7.71 -7.73
N PHE A 47 -6.29 -6.50 -8.00
CA PHE A 47 -4.99 -6.05 -7.48
C PHE A 47 -4.98 -6.00 -5.95
N ARG A 48 -6.04 -5.45 -5.34
CA ARG A 48 -6.21 -5.41 -3.89
C ARG A 48 -6.14 -6.81 -3.27
N MET A 49 -6.90 -7.77 -3.83
CA MET A 49 -6.91 -9.14 -3.30
C MET A 49 -5.56 -9.84 -3.49
N CYS A 50 -4.89 -9.63 -4.63
CA CYS A 50 -3.54 -10.16 -4.85
C CYS A 50 -2.55 -9.66 -3.79
N VAL A 51 -2.57 -8.37 -3.47
CA VAL A 51 -1.69 -7.79 -2.45
C VAL A 51 -2.07 -8.25 -1.04
N LEU A 52 -3.36 -8.33 -0.71
CA LEU A 52 -3.80 -8.78 0.62
C LEU A 52 -3.51 -10.27 0.87
N ASN A 53 -3.51 -11.09 -0.18
CA ASN A 53 -3.26 -12.53 -0.10
C ASN A 53 -1.81 -12.92 -0.45
N SER A 54 -0.93 -11.96 -0.74
CA SER A 54 0.46 -12.29 -1.05
C SER A 54 1.13 -12.90 0.17
N ASP A 55 1.83 -14.02 -0.03
CA ASP A 55 2.62 -14.68 1.00
C ASP A 55 3.95 -13.94 1.17
N ILE A 56 4.12 -13.21 2.28
CA ILE A 56 5.24 -12.29 2.48
C ILE A 56 6.19 -12.70 3.60
N LEU A 57 6.56 -13.98 3.62
CA LEU A 57 7.46 -14.52 4.64
C LEU A 57 8.92 -14.10 4.45
N SER A 58 9.36 -13.81 3.23
CA SER A 58 10.76 -13.45 2.93
C SER A 58 11.09 -11.98 3.21
N SER A 59 12.30 -11.68 3.67
CA SER A 59 12.81 -10.30 3.86
C SER A 59 12.98 -9.49 2.57
N ASN A 60 12.91 -10.14 1.41
CA ASN A 60 13.14 -9.51 0.10
C ASN A 60 11.94 -8.69 -0.43
N TYR A 61 10.83 -8.63 0.33
CA TYR A 61 9.57 -8.05 -0.11
C TYR A 61 9.18 -6.75 0.62
N GLU A 62 10.14 -5.89 0.94
CA GLU A 62 9.90 -4.75 1.82
C GLU A 62 8.85 -3.77 1.28
N LEU A 63 8.81 -3.53 -0.04
CA LEU A 63 7.82 -2.65 -0.64
C LEU A 63 6.44 -3.32 -0.66
N LEU A 64 6.35 -4.59 -1.08
CA LEU A 64 5.09 -5.34 -1.10
C LEU A 64 4.50 -5.48 0.31
N LYS A 65 5.32 -5.76 1.34
CA LYS A 65 4.88 -5.77 2.75
C LYS A 65 4.30 -4.43 3.16
N SER A 66 4.96 -3.34 2.78
CA SER A 66 4.49 -1.99 3.13
C SER A 66 3.16 -1.66 2.47
N LEU A 67 2.99 -2.06 1.19
CA LEU A 67 1.74 -1.91 0.47
C LEU A 67 0.64 -2.79 1.07
N GLN A 68 0.93 -4.04 1.43
CA GLN A 68 -0.02 -4.94 2.10
C GLN A 68 -0.47 -4.35 3.43
N ASN A 69 0.44 -3.81 4.24
CA ASN A 69 0.08 -3.14 5.50
C ASN A 69 -0.83 -1.92 5.28
N LEU A 70 -0.57 -1.12 4.24
CA LEU A 70 -1.43 0.00 3.87
C LEU A 70 -2.83 -0.50 3.48
N PHE A 71 -2.92 -1.51 2.60
CA PHE A 71 -4.20 -2.06 2.14
C PHE A 71 -4.98 -2.76 3.26
N ALA A 72 -4.28 -3.47 4.16
CA ALA A 72 -4.87 -4.08 5.33
C ALA A 72 -5.45 -3.02 6.27
N PHE A 73 -4.77 -1.89 6.45
CA PHE A 73 -5.30 -0.77 7.21
C PHE A 73 -6.57 -0.19 6.58
N LEU A 74 -6.57 0.04 5.25
CA LEU A 74 -7.75 0.53 4.55
C LEU A 74 -8.95 -0.44 4.65
N ALA A 75 -8.67 -1.74 4.67
CA ALA A 75 -9.69 -2.78 4.74
C ALA A 75 -10.23 -3.03 6.15
N LEU A 76 -9.38 -2.99 7.17
CA LEU A 76 -9.69 -3.56 8.50
C LEU A 76 -9.68 -2.54 9.64
N SER A 77 -9.10 -1.35 9.44
CA SER A 77 -8.99 -0.37 10.52
C SER A 77 -10.31 0.32 10.79
N GLN A 78 -10.60 0.57 12.07
CA GLN A 78 -11.69 1.47 12.50
C GLN A 78 -11.28 2.95 12.51
N ARG A 79 -10.03 3.26 12.14
CA ARG A 79 -9.54 4.64 12.07
C ARG A 79 -9.97 5.26 10.74
N SER A 80 -10.40 6.51 10.79
CA SER A 80 -10.81 7.26 9.59
C SER A 80 -9.67 7.60 8.63
N CYS A 81 -8.40 7.51 9.06
CA CYS A 81 -7.27 7.81 8.20
C CYS A 81 -5.97 7.04 8.56
N TYR A 82 -5.20 6.73 7.53
CA TYR A 82 -3.83 6.17 7.61
C TYR A 82 -2.78 7.23 7.28
N ARG A 83 -1.63 7.19 7.97
CA ARG A 83 -0.48 8.07 7.68
C ARG A 83 0.59 7.28 6.87
N PRO A 84 0.73 7.50 5.56
CA PRO A 84 1.54 6.64 4.68
C PRO A 84 3.03 7.02 4.63
N GLU A 85 3.61 7.51 5.73
CA GLU A 85 4.99 8.02 5.72
C GLU A 85 6.04 6.94 5.49
N ARG A 86 5.89 5.78 6.15
CA ARG A 86 6.77 4.63 5.94
C ARG A 86 6.67 4.10 4.51
N PHE A 87 5.44 3.96 4.00
CA PHE A 87 5.20 3.52 2.63
C PHE A 87 5.79 4.49 1.61
N TRP A 88 5.59 5.80 1.79
CA TRP A 88 6.16 6.82 0.90
C TRP A 88 7.68 6.74 0.81
N LEU A 89 8.37 6.53 1.95
CA LEU A 89 9.83 6.40 1.97
C LEU A 89 10.34 5.18 1.17
N GLN A 90 9.59 4.08 1.18
CA GLN A 90 9.95 2.85 0.47
C GLN A 90 9.53 2.87 -1.01
N ALA A 91 8.43 3.54 -1.33
CA ALA A 91 7.82 3.51 -2.66
C ALA A 91 8.31 4.62 -3.62
N LYS A 92 8.94 5.67 -3.09
CA LYS A 92 9.35 6.81 -3.91
C LYS A 92 10.61 6.51 -4.73
N PRO A 93 10.74 7.09 -5.94
CA PRO A 93 12.04 7.24 -6.59
C PRO A 93 13.08 7.91 -5.69
N SER A 94 14.35 7.59 -5.88
CA SER A 94 15.45 8.16 -5.10
C SER A 94 15.50 9.69 -5.21
N TYR A 95 15.24 10.23 -6.40
CA TYR A 95 15.23 11.66 -6.71
C TYR A 95 13.95 12.41 -6.28
N PHE A 96 12.92 11.72 -5.77
CA PHE A 96 11.78 12.41 -5.18
C PHE A 96 12.14 13.00 -3.83
N GLU A 97 11.98 14.31 -3.67
CA GLU A 97 12.24 15.00 -2.41
C GLU A 97 10.97 15.18 -1.59
N ARG A 98 11.16 15.33 -0.27
CA ARG A 98 10.04 15.61 0.65
C ARG A 98 9.46 16.99 0.36
N ASN A 99 8.13 17.13 0.56
CA ASN A 99 7.38 18.36 0.37
C ASN A 99 7.39 18.93 -1.06
N GLN A 100 7.80 18.15 -2.07
CA GLN A 100 7.61 18.52 -3.47
C GLN A 100 6.37 17.82 -4.04
N GLN A 101 5.61 18.54 -4.86
CA GLN A 101 4.58 17.91 -5.68
C GLN A 101 5.26 17.07 -6.77
N GLN A 102 4.65 15.94 -7.11
CA GLN A 102 5.21 14.99 -8.08
C GLN A 102 4.13 14.58 -9.07
N ASP A 103 4.56 14.13 -10.24
CA ASP A 103 3.65 13.56 -11.23
C ASP A 103 3.11 12.21 -10.73
N CYS A 104 1.78 12.05 -10.70
CA CYS A 104 1.13 10.84 -10.21
C CYS A 104 1.36 9.64 -11.15
N GLN A 105 1.50 9.88 -12.44
CA GLN A 105 1.76 8.88 -13.45
C GLN A 105 3.21 8.38 -13.35
N GLU A 106 4.15 9.27 -13.08
CA GLU A 106 5.56 8.91 -12.81
C GLU A 106 5.67 8.04 -11.56
N PHE A 107 5.03 8.46 -10.47
CA PHE A 107 4.98 7.68 -9.23
C PHE A 107 4.36 6.29 -9.46
N LEU A 108 3.24 6.21 -10.17
CA LEU A 108 2.57 4.94 -10.45
C LEU A 108 3.47 4.00 -11.25
N ARG A 109 4.10 4.50 -12.32
CA ARG A 109 5.00 3.71 -13.15
C ARG A 109 6.14 3.13 -12.30
N HIS A 110 6.85 4.00 -11.56
CA HIS A 110 7.96 3.57 -10.72
C HIS A 110 7.54 2.55 -9.65
N LEU A 111 6.39 2.76 -9.00
CA LEU A 111 5.85 1.84 -8.00
C LEU A 111 5.62 0.45 -8.59
N LEU A 112 4.95 0.36 -9.74
CA LEU A 112 4.63 -0.91 -10.37
C LEU A 112 5.89 -1.63 -10.87
N ASP A 113 6.84 -0.89 -11.45
CA ASP A 113 8.13 -1.44 -11.89
C ASP A 113 8.91 -2.00 -10.69
N THR A 114 8.93 -1.27 -9.57
CA THR A 114 9.65 -1.70 -8.36
C THR A 114 9.03 -2.95 -7.75
N LEU A 115 7.68 -3.01 -7.65
CA LEU A 115 6.97 -4.21 -7.18
C LEU A 115 7.21 -5.41 -8.10
N HIS A 116 7.24 -5.19 -9.41
CA HIS A 116 7.52 -6.23 -10.40
C HIS A 116 8.93 -6.81 -10.28
N GLU A 117 9.92 -5.93 -10.14
CA GLU A 117 11.32 -6.36 -9.94
C GLU A 117 11.52 -7.05 -8.59
N GLU A 118 10.78 -6.66 -7.55
CA GLU A 118 10.76 -7.37 -6.25
C GLU A 118 10.21 -8.80 -6.40
N ALA A 119 9.10 -8.97 -7.13
CA ALA A 119 8.50 -10.28 -7.40
C ALA A 119 9.40 -11.19 -8.25
N LYS A 120 10.03 -10.65 -9.31
CA LYS A 120 10.95 -11.40 -10.18
C LYS A 120 12.15 -11.95 -9.43
N ARG A 121 12.80 -11.13 -8.59
CA ARG A 121 13.99 -11.55 -7.84
C ARG A 121 13.70 -12.76 -6.98
N THR A 122 12.50 -12.86 -6.41
CA THR A 122 12.13 -14.01 -5.60
C THR A 122 11.92 -15.27 -6.43
N ILE A 123 11.24 -15.16 -7.57
CA ILE A 123 11.11 -16.29 -8.50
C ILE A 123 12.51 -16.81 -8.87
N GLN A 124 13.43 -15.92 -9.22
CA GLN A 124 14.81 -16.29 -9.54
C GLN A 124 15.56 -16.89 -8.35
N ASN A 125 15.38 -16.39 -7.13
CA ASN A 125 16.01 -16.93 -5.94
C ASN A 125 15.45 -18.31 -5.55
N GLU A 126 14.14 -18.53 -5.68
CA GLU A 126 13.51 -19.84 -5.46
C GLU A 126 14.00 -20.87 -6.47
N TYR A 127 14.02 -20.53 -7.76
CA TYR A 127 14.58 -21.41 -8.79
C TYR A 127 16.09 -21.61 -8.65
N GLY A 128 16.84 -20.57 -8.26
CA GLY A 128 18.28 -20.67 -8.02
C GLY A 128 18.62 -21.56 -6.83
N MET A 129 17.84 -21.49 -5.74
CA MET A 129 18.01 -22.35 -4.58
C MET A 129 17.59 -23.81 -4.88
N LEU A 130 16.53 -24.01 -5.67
CA LEU A 130 16.17 -25.33 -6.18
C LEU A 130 17.27 -25.93 -7.06
N PHE A 131 17.88 -25.14 -7.94
CA PHE A 131 18.95 -25.59 -8.84
C PHE A 131 20.21 -26.01 -8.05
N LEU A 132 20.61 -25.24 -7.03
CA LEU A 132 21.73 -25.57 -6.15
C LEU A 132 21.46 -26.81 -5.28
N SER A 133 20.20 -27.07 -4.91
CA SER A 133 19.83 -28.29 -4.17
C SER A 133 19.79 -29.56 -5.02
N SER A 134 19.79 -29.43 -6.35
CA SER A 134 19.81 -30.56 -7.30
C SER A 134 21.21 -30.95 -7.80
N GLU A 135 22.26 -30.21 -7.44
CA GLU A 135 23.66 -30.57 -7.75
C GLU A 135 24.39 -31.30 -6.60
N GLU A 136 23.70 -31.67 -5.52
CA GLU A 136 24.26 -32.45 -4.40
C GLU A 136 24.06 -33.97 -4.49
N PHE A 137 23.82 -34.54 -5.69
CA PHE A 137 23.80 -36.00 -5.91
C PHE A 137 24.62 -36.44 -7.12
#